data_AF-A0A365H995-F1
#
_entry.id   AF-A0A365H995-F1
#
_cell.length_a   1.000
_cell.length_b   1.000
_cell.length_c   1.000
_cell.angle_alpha   90.00
_cell.angle_beta   90.00
_cell.angle_gamma   90.00
#
_symmetry.space_group_name_H-M   'P 1'
#
loop_
_entity.id
_entity.type
_entity.pdbx_description
1 polymer ?
#
loop_
_entity_poly.entity_id
_entity_poly.type
_entity_poly.pdbx_seq_one_letter_code
_entity_poly.pdbx_strand_id
1 'polypeptide(L)'
;MDDQAVRARVARIEELLGLLEDRSDDTALEAVRALLELYGEGLARVLRHVPDPAACTRDELVAHLLELHGLRPAAPQAFIPLTALGVRA
;
A
#
# COMPACT_ATOMS: atom_id res chain seq x y z
N MET A 1 15.20 7.19 4.69
CA MET A 1 15.75 5.90 4.25
C MET A 1 15.77 5.96 2.74
N ASP A 2 16.83 5.48 2.08
CA ASP A 2 16.84 5.44 0.62
C ASP A 2 16.10 4.19 0.11
N ASP A 3 15.79 4.19 -1.17
CA ASP A 3 15.11 3.12 -1.89
C ASP A 3 15.80 1.76 -1.73
N GLN A 4 17.14 1.77 -1.68
CA GLN A 4 17.91 0.55 -1.48
C GLN A 4 17.70 -0.04 -0.08
N ALA A 5 17.70 0.82 0.95
CA ALA A 5 17.40 0.40 2.31
C ALA A 5 15.93 0.01 2.50
N VAL A 6 14.98 0.56 1.72
CA VAL A 6 13.59 0.09 1.66
C VAL A 6 13.55 -1.36 1.20
N ARG A 7 14.12 -1.67 0.03
CA ARG A 7 14.11 -3.04 -0.51
C ARG A 7 14.81 -4.03 0.41
N ALA A 8 15.93 -3.65 1.01
CA ALA A 8 16.64 -4.49 1.98
C ALA A 8 15.80 -4.76 3.23
N ARG A 9 15.01 -3.78 3.69
CA ARG A 9 14.11 -3.95 4.83
C ARG A 9 12.94 -4.88 4.47
N VAL A 10 12.37 -4.76 3.28
CA VAL A 10 11.28 -5.63 2.79
C VAL A 10 11.75 -7.08 2.74
N ALA A 11 12.89 -7.34 2.10
CA ALA A 11 13.47 -8.68 2.02
C ALA A 11 13.72 -9.29 3.41
N ARG A 12 14.19 -8.49 4.37
CA ARG A 12 14.38 -8.95 5.76
C ARG A 12 13.06 -9.30 6.44
N ILE A 13 11.99 -8.55 6.18
CA ILE A 13 10.67 -8.85 6.75
C ILE A 13 10.15 -10.16 6.16
N GLU A 14 10.28 -10.38 4.86
CA GLU A 14 9.90 -11.65 4.20
C GLU A 14 10.66 -12.84 4.79
N GLU A 15 11.97 -12.72 5.01
CA GLU A 15 12.79 -13.75 5.66
C GLU A 15 12.28 -14.06 7.09
N LEU A 16 11.98 -13.02 7.88
CA LEU A 16 11.47 -13.19 9.24
C LEU A 16 10.09 -13.85 9.27
N LEU A 17 9.22 -13.54 8.30
CA LEU A 17 7.91 -14.19 8.18
C LEU A 17 8.06 -15.67 7.83
N GLY A 18 8.94 -16.01 6.87
CA GLY A 18 9.25 -17.41 6.55
C GLY A 18 9.77 -18.18 7.77
N LEU A 19 10.63 -17.56 8.58
CA LEU A 19 11.11 -18.18 9.83
C LEU A 19 10.02 -18.37 10.88
N LEU A 20 8.98 -17.54 10.90
CA LEU A 20 7.83 -17.72 11.80
C LEU A 20 6.93 -18.87 11.32
N GLU A 21 6.72 -18.96 10.01
CA GLU A 21 5.98 -20.06 9.36
C GLU A 21 6.68 -21.41 9.59
N ASP A 22 7.99 -21.47 9.36
CA ASP A 22 8.79 -22.69 9.55
C ASP A 22 8.79 -23.18 11.00
N ARG A 23 8.71 -22.26 11.98
CA ARG A 23 8.61 -22.58 13.40
C ARG A 23 7.20 -22.95 13.86
N SER A 24 6.20 -22.82 12.98
CA SER A 24 4.77 -22.98 13.34
C SER A 24 4.37 -22.12 14.54
N ASP A 25 4.92 -20.91 14.64
CA ASP A 25 4.58 -19.95 15.69
C ASP A 25 3.30 -19.18 15.31
N ASP A 26 2.17 -19.87 15.39
CA ASP A 26 0.87 -19.37 14.97
C ASP A 26 0.47 -18.08 15.72
N THR A 27 0.88 -17.95 16.98
CA THR A 27 0.56 -16.76 17.78
C THR A 27 1.32 -15.53 17.27
N ALA A 28 2.61 -15.70 16.94
CA ALA A 28 3.39 -14.62 16.37
C ALA A 28 2.90 -14.24 14.97
N LEU A 29 2.52 -15.21 14.12
CA LEU A 29 1.93 -14.93 12.81
C LEU A 29 0.59 -14.22 12.91
N GLU A 30 -0.27 -14.64 13.83
CA GLU A 30 -1.56 -13.99 14.09
C GLU A 30 -1.36 -12.55 14.57
N ALA A 31 -0.40 -12.30 15.48
CA ALA A 31 -0.07 -10.96 15.93
C ALA A 31 0.43 -10.06 14.78
N VAL A 32 1.28 -10.58 13.88
CA VAL A 32 1.73 -9.82 12.70
C VAL A 32 0.57 -9.54 11.75
N ARG A 33 -0.31 -10.51 11.48
CA ARG A 33 -1.52 -10.30 10.67
C ARG A 33 -2.41 -9.21 11.26
N ALA A 34 -2.68 -9.26 12.56
CA ALA A 34 -3.49 -8.26 13.23
C ALA A 34 -2.87 -6.84 13.13
N LEU A 35 -1.54 -6.73 13.22
CA LEU A 35 -0.85 -5.46 13.00
C LEU A 35 -0.96 -4.99 11.54
N LEU A 36 -0.78 -5.88 10.56
CA LEU A 36 -0.92 -5.53 9.15
C LEU A 36 -2.36 -5.07 8.83
N GLU A 37 -3.38 -5.73 9.37
CA GLU A 37 -4.77 -5.31 9.20
C GLU A 37 -5.02 -3.93 9.82
N LEU A 38 -4.58 -3.71 11.06
CA LEU A 38 -4.75 -2.44 11.76
C LEU A 38 -4.06 -1.29 11.03
N TYR A 39 -2.80 -1.47 10.61
CA TYR A 39 -2.05 -0.44 9.91
C TYR A 39 -2.56 -0.23 8.48
N GLY A 40 -3.06 -1.27 7.81
CA GLY A 40 -3.73 -1.14 6.52
C GLY A 40 -4.97 -0.26 6.60
N GLU A 41 -5.83 -0.47 7.60
CA GLU A 41 -7.00 0.39 7.84
C GLU A 41 -6.58 1.83 8.20
N GLY A 42 -5.53 1.99 9.01
CA GLY A 42 -4.94 3.29 9.31
C GLY A 42 -4.45 4.01 8.05
N LEU A 43 -3.74 3.32 7.17
CA LEU A 43 -3.25 3.85 5.90
C LEU A 43 -4.41 4.25 4.98
N ALA A 44 -5.44 3.39 4.88
CA ALA A 44 -6.66 3.71 4.12
C ALA A 44 -7.36 4.97 4.63
N ARG A 45 -7.41 5.19 5.96
CA ARG A 45 -7.90 6.43 6.56
C ARG A 45 -7.06 7.63 6.18
N VAL A 46 -5.72 7.52 6.26
CA VAL A 46 -4.81 8.60 5.87
C VAL A 46 -5.03 9.01 4.43
N LEU A 47 -5.13 8.05 3.49
CA LEU A 47 -5.36 8.35 2.07
C LEU A 47 -6.65 9.14 1.82
N ARG A 48 -7.70 8.97 2.64
CA ARG A 48 -8.93 9.76 2.54
C ARG A 48 -8.75 11.24 2.87
N HIS A 49 -7.66 11.60 3.54
CA HIS A 49 -7.35 12.97 3.94
C HIS A 49 -6.28 13.64 3.07
N VAL A 50 -5.64 12.88 2.16
CA VAL A 50 -4.63 13.41 1.24
C VAL A 50 -5.31 14.02 0.00
N PRO A 51 -4.97 15.26 -0.40
CA PRO A 51 -5.56 15.90 -1.58
C PRO A 51 -5.30 15.17 -2.91
N ASP A 52 -4.10 14.59 -3.04
CA ASP A 52 -3.68 13.76 -4.19
C ASP A 52 -3.09 12.44 -3.68
N PRO A 53 -3.93 11.42 -3.42
CA PRO A 53 -3.46 10.11 -2.95
C PRO A 53 -2.54 9.40 -3.95
N ALA A 54 -2.61 9.73 -5.23
CA ALA A 54 -1.73 9.17 -6.25
C ALA A 54 -0.29 9.69 -6.12
N ALA A 55 -0.09 10.89 -5.56
CA ALA A 55 1.25 11.40 -5.28
C ALA A 55 2.03 10.52 -4.28
N CYS A 56 1.33 9.82 -3.39
CA CYS A 56 1.93 8.94 -2.40
C CYS A 56 2.70 7.78 -3.03
N THR A 57 2.40 7.38 -4.27
CA THR A 57 3.11 6.27 -4.94
C THR A 57 4.48 6.68 -5.48
N ARG A 58 4.87 7.96 -5.36
CA ARG A 58 6.21 8.43 -5.77
C ARG A 58 7.29 8.10 -4.75
N ASP A 59 6.90 7.87 -3.50
CA ASP A 59 7.80 7.40 -2.46
C ASP A 59 7.79 5.86 -2.45
N GLU A 60 8.95 5.23 -2.61
CA GLU A 60 9.04 3.77 -2.78
C GLU A 60 8.57 3.01 -1.54
N LEU A 61 8.84 3.53 -0.34
CA LEU A 61 8.37 2.92 0.90
C LEU A 61 6.84 2.98 0.97
N VAL A 62 6.27 4.15 0.69
CA VAL A 62 4.82 4.32 0.72
C VAL A 62 4.17 3.48 -0.37
N ALA A 63 4.75 3.39 -1.56
CA ALA A 63 4.27 2.52 -2.63
C ALA A 63 4.23 1.04 -2.21
N HIS A 64 5.29 0.54 -1.56
CA HIS A 64 5.31 -0.83 -1.02
C HIS A 64 4.23 -1.08 0.04
N LEU A 65 4.02 -0.14 0.97
CA LEU A 65 2.97 -0.26 1.98
C LEU A 65 1.57 -0.30 1.35
N LEU A 66 1.33 0.55 0.35
CA LEU A 66 0.09 0.59 -0.40
C LEU A 66 -0.17 -0.72 -1.15
N GLU A 67 0.85 -1.28 -1.80
CA GLU A 67 0.77 -2.56 -2.49
C GLU A 67 0.50 -3.72 -1.53
N LEU A 68 1.24 -3.79 -0.41
CA LEU A 68 1.07 -4.81 0.63
C LEU A 68 -0.36 -4.84 1.19
N HIS A 69 -1.00 -3.68 1.34
CA HIS A 69 -2.36 -3.57 1.85
C HIS A 69 -3.45 -3.58 0.75
N GLY A 70 -3.08 -3.79 -0.52
CA GLY A 70 -4.04 -3.76 -1.64
C GLY A 70 -4.68 -2.38 -1.86
N LEU A 71 -4.09 -1.32 -1.32
CA LEU A 71 -4.57 0.06 -1.40
C LEU A 71 -3.99 0.72 -2.63
N ARG A 72 -4.60 0.54 -3.81
CA ARG A 72 -4.21 1.30 -4.99
C ARG A 72 -4.92 2.65 -5.01
N PRO A 73 -4.20 3.79 -4.90
CA PRO A 73 -4.80 5.09 -5.08
C PRO A 73 -5.36 5.16 -6.50
N ALA A 74 -6.66 5.42 -6.64
CA ALA A 74 -7.20 5.72 -7.95
C ALA A 74 -6.51 7.00 -8.45
N ALA A 75 -6.05 7.01 -9.71
CA ALA A 75 -5.71 8.26 -10.36
C ALA A 75 -6.93 9.19 -10.24
N PRO A 76 -6.74 10.51 -10.02
CA PRO A 76 -7.85 11.44 -10.03
C PRO A 76 -8.63 11.20 -11.32
N GLN A 77 -9.95 11.00 -11.21
CA GLN A 77 -10.80 10.76 -12.37
C GLN A 77 -10.55 11.90 -13.35
N ALA A 78 -9.96 11.60 -14.50
CA ALA A 78 -9.76 12.60 -15.52
C ALA A 78 -11.15 13.11 -15.90
N PHE A 79 -11.39 14.40 -15.73
CA PHE A 79 -12.60 15.02 -16.25
C PHE A 79 -12.54 14.90 -17.78
N ILE A 80 -13.36 14.00 -18.33
CA ILE A 80 -13.54 13.89 -19.78
C ILE A 80 -14.72 14.79 -20.13
N PRO A 81 -14.52 15.97 -20.76
CA PRO A 81 -15.63 16.82 -21.15
C PRO A 81 -16.51 16.08 -22.18
N LEU A 82 -17.83 16.26 -22.11
CA LEU A 82 -18.79 15.62 -23.04
C LEU A 82 -18.48 15.91 -24.51
N THR A 83 -17.84 17.05 -24.81
CA THR A 83 -17.34 17.40 -26.14
C THR A 83 -16.25 16.46 -26.66
N ALA A 84 -15.45 15.85 -25.79
CA ALA A 84 -14.43 14.85 -26.15
C ALA A 84 -15.03 13.47 -26.47
N LEU A 85 -16.29 13.22 -26.12
CA LEU A 85 -16.98 11.96 -26.40
C LEU A 85 -17.75 11.96 -27.74
N GLY A 86 -17.66 13.03 -28.53
CA GLY A 86 -18.33 13.14 -29.82
C GLY A 86 -19.87 13.16 -29.74
N VAL A 87 -20.43 13.24 -28.54
CA VAL A 87 -21.88 13.34 -28.32
C VAL A 87 -22.30 14.79 -28.56
N ARG A 88 -22.88 15.05 -29.73
CA ARG A 88 -23.54 16.31 -30.01
C ARG A 88 -24.86 16.35 -29.25
N ALA A 89 -25.08 17.43 -28.50
CA ALA A 89 -26.37 17.76 -27.89
C ALA A 89 -27.43 18.06 -28.95
#